data_AF-A0A968QKF4-F1
#
_entry.id   AF-A0A968QKF4-F1
#
_cell.length_a   1.000
_cell.length_b   1.000
_cell.length_c   1.000
_cell.angle_alpha   90.00
_cell.angle_beta   90.00
_cell.angle_gamma   90.00
#
_symmetry.space_group_name_H-M   'P 1'
#
loop_
_entity.id
_entity.type
_entity.pdbx_description
1 polymer ?
#
loop_
_entity_poly.entity_id
_entity_poly.type
_entity_poly.pdbx_seq_one_letter_code
_entity_poly.pdbx_strand_id
1 'polypeptide(L)'
;MAKLKETIEKEQPKLVVIDSLTSCNRSSTVEEKNVEYARSLYELRDIAMETGCAVIVLHHENKNGQVRGTTAIKANVSEVWHLKSCDKLSSTHRLLEIEKSRAGCNGKRQLQLDTYDLSWQDQGEYEPNNKDGQSSSMSTGAKLLTHLKERPGVIFEPSELAYEFGKSRDAIRKALARLHKSGLLECESKVKPLEKGNAVRYKVYYYPQMSDVAETIAKSELETTDTQPNNNSTSNSKLETVQSPETANNKDYNHNGQEEPQNSSLNSTEKEIVSESETSVFEIGSRVANNDPENTSYNWHGTIVGFNKGGAEVSWDERKGMQGGQVLWHRLTELRLL
;
A
#
# COMPACT_ATOMS: atom_id res chain seq x y z
N MET A 1 -19.55 12.51 -4.08
CA MET A 1 -18.35 12.92 -4.82
C MET A 1 -18.18 14.43 -4.95
N ALA A 2 -19.21 15.20 -5.35
CA ALA A 2 -19.12 16.66 -5.54
C ALA A 2 -18.47 17.42 -4.37
N LYS A 3 -18.88 17.15 -3.12
CA LYS A 3 -18.29 17.77 -1.94
C LYS A 3 -16.78 17.48 -1.78
N LEU A 4 -16.34 16.26 -2.11
CA LEU A 4 -14.91 15.91 -2.07
C LEU A 4 -14.13 16.71 -3.11
N LYS A 5 -14.67 16.84 -4.33
CA LYS A 5 -14.07 17.65 -5.39
C LYS A 5 -13.91 19.11 -4.95
N GLU A 6 -14.97 19.72 -4.41
CA GLU A 6 -14.93 21.10 -3.90
C GLU A 6 -13.87 21.27 -2.80
N THR A 7 -13.77 20.31 -1.87
CA THR A 7 -12.73 20.33 -0.83
C THR A 7 -11.32 20.24 -1.43
N ILE A 8 -11.09 19.35 -2.40
CA ILE A 8 -9.79 19.21 -3.06
C ILE A 8 -9.44 20.49 -3.85
N GLU A 9 -10.39 21.06 -4.58
CA GLU A 9 -10.17 22.31 -5.32
C GLU A 9 -9.86 23.48 -4.39
N LYS A 10 -10.52 23.55 -3.23
CA LYS A 10 -10.31 24.61 -2.25
C LYS A 10 -8.99 24.47 -1.49
N GLU A 11 -8.68 23.26 -1.03
CA GLU A 11 -7.51 23.00 -0.16
C GLU A 11 -6.24 22.66 -0.94
N GLN A 12 -6.38 22.30 -2.22
CA GLN A 12 -5.28 21.92 -3.12
C GLN A 12 -4.31 20.89 -2.49
N PRO A 13 -4.82 19.79 -1.87
CA PRO A 13 -3.94 18.81 -1.25
C PRO A 13 -3.10 18.09 -2.31
N LYS A 14 -1.84 17.79 -1.98
CA LYS A 14 -0.98 16.97 -2.84
C LYS A 14 -1.31 15.48 -2.75
N LEU A 15 -1.90 15.04 -1.64
CA LEU A 15 -2.27 13.65 -1.38
C LEU A 15 -3.61 13.58 -0.65
N VAL A 16 -4.48 12.69 -1.13
CA VAL A 16 -5.73 12.29 -0.49
C VAL A 16 -5.66 10.80 -0.16
N VAL A 17 -5.93 10.43 1.08
CA VAL A 17 -5.98 9.03 1.52
C VAL A 17 -7.40 8.68 1.94
N ILE A 18 -7.94 7.61 1.38
CA ILE A 18 -9.30 7.12 1.62
C ILE A 18 -9.22 5.74 2.28
N ASP A 19 -9.65 5.65 3.54
CA ASP A 19 -9.75 4.40 4.29
C ASP A 19 -11.22 4.10 4.63
N SER A 20 -11.88 3.15 3.97
CA SER A 20 -11.48 2.31 2.82
C SER A 20 -12.55 2.39 1.74
N LEU A 21 -12.30 1.83 0.56
CA LEU A 21 -13.32 1.72 -0.50
C LEU A 21 -14.61 1.03 0.03
N THR A 22 -14.46 0.04 0.91
CA THR A 22 -15.60 -0.63 1.55
C THR A 22 -16.38 0.31 2.46
N SER A 23 -15.69 1.10 3.30
CA SER A 23 -16.36 2.08 4.16
C SER A 23 -17.10 3.15 3.35
N CYS A 24 -16.50 3.62 2.24
CA CYS A 24 -17.13 4.60 1.35
C CYS A 24 -18.38 4.06 0.65
N ASN A 25 -18.43 2.76 0.38
CA ASN A 25 -19.57 2.11 -0.25
C ASN A 25 -20.56 1.50 0.75
N ARG A 26 -20.46 1.78 2.05
CA ARG A 26 -21.28 1.14 3.10
C ARG A 26 -22.79 1.33 2.91
N SER A 27 -23.21 2.47 2.35
CA SER A 27 -24.62 2.77 2.06
C SER A 27 -25.04 2.43 0.64
N SER A 28 -24.16 1.82 -0.16
CA SER A 28 -24.46 1.41 -1.52
C SER A 28 -25.30 0.15 -1.51
N THR A 29 -26.34 0.11 -2.35
CA THR A 29 -27.10 -1.13 -2.63
C THR A 29 -26.36 -2.05 -3.60
N VAL A 30 -25.21 -1.61 -4.12
CA VAL A 30 -24.41 -2.34 -5.10
C VAL A 30 -23.50 -3.33 -4.39
N GLU A 31 -23.64 -4.61 -4.74
CA GLU A 31 -22.74 -5.66 -4.27
C GLU A 31 -21.31 -5.46 -4.79
N GLU A 32 -20.31 -5.80 -3.97
CA GLU A 32 -18.89 -5.60 -4.25
C GLU A 32 -18.37 -6.31 -5.52
N LYS A 33 -19.05 -7.38 -5.94
CA LYS A 33 -18.72 -8.12 -7.17
C LYS A 33 -19.19 -7.40 -8.44
N ASN A 34 -20.10 -6.43 -8.32
CA ASN A 34 -20.66 -5.72 -9.47
C ASN A 34 -19.70 -4.62 -9.93
N VAL A 35 -19.62 -4.41 -11.25
CA VAL A 35 -18.76 -3.38 -11.86
C VAL A 35 -19.07 -1.98 -11.33
N GLU A 36 -20.34 -1.70 -11.03
CA GLU A 36 -20.80 -0.43 -10.46
C GLU A 36 -20.15 -0.11 -9.11
N TYR A 37 -19.68 -1.11 -8.36
CA TYR A 37 -18.97 -0.90 -7.10
C TYR A 37 -17.67 -0.11 -7.29
N ALA A 38 -17.03 -0.27 -8.45
CA ALA A 38 -15.81 0.42 -8.84
C ALA A 38 -16.08 1.80 -9.47
N ARG A 39 -17.35 2.24 -9.58
CA ARG A 39 -17.72 3.49 -10.24
C ARG A 39 -17.09 4.71 -9.60
N SER A 40 -17.07 4.75 -8.26
CA SER A 40 -16.45 5.84 -7.49
C SER A 40 -14.96 6.02 -7.81
N LEU A 41 -14.25 4.95 -8.19
CA LEU A 41 -12.84 5.04 -8.57
C LEU A 41 -12.62 5.75 -9.91
N TYR A 42 -13.58 5.71 -10.83
CA TYR A 42 -13.49 6.51 -12.06
C TYR A 42 -13.55 8.00 -11.72
N GLU A 43 -14.54 8.41 -10.92
CA GLU A 43 -14.70 9.80 -10.54
C GLU A 43 -13.50 10.31 -9.73
N LEU A 44 -12.95 9.49 -8.82
CA LEU A 44 -11.74 9.83 -8.07
C LEU A 44 -10.52 10.00 -8.97
N ARG A 45 -10.36 9.12 -9.97
CA ARG A 45 -9.27 9.24 -10.95
C ARG A 45 -9.39 10.53 -11.74
N ASP A 46 -10.59 10.87 -12.20
CA ASP A 46 -10.82 12.06 -13.00
C ASP A 46 -10.56 13.33 -12.16
N ILE A 47 -10.99 13.36 -10.89
CA ILE A 47 -10.63 14.43 -9.94
C ILE A 47 -9.12 14.52 -9.75
N ALA A 48 -8.42 13.40 -9.56
CA ALA A 48 -6.97 13.38 -9.39
C ALA A 48 -6.25 13.97 -10.62
N MET A 49 -6.72 13.63 -11.82
CA MET A 49 -6.16 14.18 -13.07
C MET A 49 -6.44 15.67 -13.25
N GLU A 50 -7.64 16.14 -12.90
CA GLU A 50 -8.02 17.55 -13.03
C GLU A 50 -7.29 18.45 -12.01
N THR A 51 -7.00 17.93 -10.83
CA THR A 51 -6.45 18.71 -9.70
C THR A 51 -4.96 18.49 -9.48
N GLY A 52 -4.35 17.52 -10.16
CA GLY A 52 -2.95 17.14 -9.96
C GLY A 52 -2.66 16.50 -8.59
N CYS A 53 -3.70 16.07 -7.85
CA CYS A 53 -3.51 15.41 -6.55
C CYS A 53 -3.30 13.90 -6.72
N ALA A 54 -2.51 13.30 -5.83
CA ALA A 54 -2.45 11.86 -5.70
C ALA A 54 -3.60 11.35 -4.82
N VAL A 55 -4.25 10.26 -5.21
CA VAL A 55 -5.31 9.62 -4.42
C VAL A 55 -4.92 8.18 -4.11
N ILE A 56 -4.83 7.85 -2.82
CA ILE A 56 -4.64 6.49 -2.32
C ILE A 56 -5.95 6.00 -1.73
N VAL A 57 -6.39 4.82 -2.17
CA VAL A 57 -7.60 4.17 -1.65
C VAL A 57 -7.21 2.83 -1.05
N LEU A 58 -7.48 2.65 0.25
CA LEU A 58 -7.31 1.36 0.90
C LEU A 58 -8.44 0.43 0.52
N HIS A 59 -8.09 -0.81 0.19
CA HIS A 59 -9.06 -1.84 -0.18
C HIS A 59 -8.61 -3.20 0.31
N HIS A 60 -9.57 -4.02 0.74
CA HIS A 60 -9.27 -5.33 1.29
C HIS A 60 -9.02 -6.37 0.20
N GLU A 61 -8.20 -7.37 0.52
CA GLU A 61 -8.04 -8.56 -0.31
C GLU A 61 -9.15 -9.58 -0.01
N ASN A 62 -9.41 -10.45 -0.99
CA ASN A 62 -10.21 -11.65 -0.77
C ASN A 62 -9.38 -12.74 -0.08
N LYS A 63 -10.01 -13.86 0.27
CA LYS A 63 -9.35 -15.01 0.92
C LYS A 63 -8.17 -15.59 0.11
N ASN A 64 -8.08 -15.29 -1.19
CA ASN A 64 -7.04 -15.77 -2.09
C ASN A 64 -5.90 -14.75 -2.29
N GLY A 65 -5.89 -13.64 -1.56
CA GLY A 65 -4.86 -12.60 -1.64
C GLY A 65 -4.93 -11.74 -2.91
N GLN A 66 -6.09 -11.71 -3.57
CA GLN A 66 -6.36 -10.85 -4.72
C GLN A 66 -7.27 -9.69 -4.28
N VAL A 67 -7.28 -8.58 -5.05
CA VAL A 67 -8.24 -7.48 -4.85
C VAL A 67 -9.66 -8.06 -4.75
N ARG A 68 -10.34 -7.77 -3.65
CA ARG A 68 -11.69 -8.27 -3.37
C ARG A 68 -12.71 -7.60 -4.29
N GLY A 69 -13.73 -8.35 -4.72
CA GLY A 69 -14.80 -7.82 -5.55
C GLY A 69 -14.55 -7.94 -7.05
N THR A 70 -14.84 -6.85 -7.77
CA THR A 70 -14.80 -6.79 -9.24
C THR A 70 -13.40 -6.46 -9.80
N THR A 71 -13.06 -7.06 -10.94
CA THR A 71 -11.82 -6.74 -11.70
C THR A 71 -11.78 -5.29 -12.19
N ALA A 72 -12.94 -4.62 -12.26
CA ALA A 72 -13.03 -3.21 -12.61
C ALA A 72 -12.25 -2.30 -11.64
N ILE A 73 -12.12 -2.70 -10.36
CA ILE A 73 -11.29 -1.96 -9.38
C ILE A 73 -9.85 -1.85 -9.88
N LYS A 74 -9.25 -2.99 -10.26
CA LYS A 74 -7.88 -3.03 -10.81
C LYS A 74 -7.76 -2.28 -12.13
N ALA A 75 -8.80 -2.32 -12.98
CA ALA A 75 -8.76 -1.67 -14.29
C ALA A 75 -8.67 -0.13 -14.18
N ASN A 76 -9.33 0.44 -13.18
CA ASN A 76 -9.54 1.88 -13.07
C ASN A 76 -8.37 2.66 -12.49
N VAL A 77 -7.56 2.02 -11.66
CA VAL A 77 -6.44 2.67 -10.97
C VAL A 77 -5.15 2.68 -11.81
N SER A 78 -4.25 3.63 -11.55
CA SER A 78 -2.92 3.68 -12.17
C SER A 78 -1.97 2.63 -11.60
N GLU A 79 -2.07 2.39 -10.29
CA GLU A 79 -1.18 1.54 -9.51
C GLU A 79 -2.02 0.58 -8.64
N VAL A 80 -1.57 -0.67 -8.47
CA VAL A 80 -2.13 -1.63 -7.51
C VAL A 80 -1.00 -2.19 -6.67
N TRP A 81 -1.00 -1.87 -5.38
CA TRP A 81 0.02 -2.28 -4.43
C TRP A 81 -0.60 -3.20 -3.38
N HIS A 82 0.11 -4.26 -3.03
CA HIS A 82 -0.29 -5.24 -2.03
C HIS A 82 0.66 -5.21 -0.86
N LEU A 83 0.14 -5.22 0.36
CA LEU A 83 0.92 -5.37 1.59
C LEU A 83 0.67 -6.76 2.18
N LYS A 84 1.58 -7.70 1.94
CA LYS A 84 1.41 -9.12 2.27
C LYS A 84 2.27 -9.55 3.44
N SER A 85 1.79 -10.47 4.26
CA SER A 85 2.67 -11.26 5.12
C SER A 85 3.53 -12.20 4.28
N CYS A 86 4.68 -12.60 4.79
CA CYS A 86 5.51 -13.62 4.17
C CYS A 86 5.91 -14.63 5.24
N ASP A 87 5.58 -15.91 5.03
CA ASP A 87 5.85 -16.98 6.00
C ASP A 87 7.35 -17.14 6.32
N LYS A 88 8.22 -16.64 5.44
CA LYS A 88 9.68 -16.66 5.61
C LYS A 88 10.21 -15.48 6.45
N LEU A 89 9.37 -14.50 6.77
CA LEU A 89 9.73 -13.31 7.53
C LEU A 89 9.00 -13.29 8.87
N SER A 90 9.49 -12.49 9.82
CA SER A 90 8.82 -12.36 11.12
C SER A 90 7.43 -11.71 10.99
N SER A 91 6.61 -11.85 12.04
CA SER A 91 5.25 -11.29 12.11
C SER A 91 5.19 -9.76 11.94
N THR A 92 6.30 -9.05 12.15
CA THR A 92 6.42 -7.60 11.99
C THR A 92 6.86 -7.19 10.59
N HIS A 93 7.23 -8.13 9.73
CA HIS A 93 7.61 -7.84 8.35
C HIS A 93 6.44 -7.98 7.39
N ARG A 94 6.40 -7.10 6.39
CA ARG A 94 5.48 -7.19 5.26
C ARG A 94 6.23 -7.03 3.96
N LEU A 95 5.69 -7.65 2.91
CA LEU A 95 6.12 -7.43 1.54
C LEU A 95 5.17 -6.44 0.88
N LEU A 96 5.69 -5.29 0.48
CA LEU A 96 5.00 -4.36 -0.40
C LEU A 96 5.28 -4.76 -1.85
N GLU A 97 4.27 -5.29 -2.53
CA GLU A 97 4.35 -5.77 -3.91
C GLU A 97 3.57 -4.85 -4.85
N ILE A 98 4.21 -4.37 -5.91
CA ILE A 98 3.54 -3.62 -6.98
C ILE A 98 3.04 -4.63 -8.02
N GLU A 99 1.74 -4.93 -8.01
CA GLU A 99 1.11 -5.83 -8.99
C GLU A 99 0.91 -5.12 -10.34
N LYS A 100 0.41 -3.89 -10.29
CA LYS A 100 0.13 -3.07 -11.48
C LYS A 100 0.81 -1.73 -11.32
N SER A 101 1.46 -1.28 -12.40
CA SER A 101 1.95 0.09 -12.53
C SER A 101 1.82 0.60 -13.95
N ARG A 102 1.26 1.80 -14.11
CA ARG A 102 1.29 2.53 -15.38
C ARG A 102 2.57 3.34 -15.57
N ALA A 103 3.25 3.70 -14.48
CA ALA A 103 4.60 4.26 -14.53
C ALA A 103 5.69 3.20 -14.84
N GLY A 104 5.31 1.92 -14.83
CA GLY A 104 6.18 0.77 -15.06
C GLY A 104 7.04 0.41 -13.84
N CYS A 105 6.65 0.86 -12.66
CA CYS A 105 7.21 0.39 -11.39
C CYS A 105 6.89 -1.09 -11.20
N ASN A 106 7.83 -1.84 -10.65
CA ASN A 106 7.64 -3.26 -10.37
C ASN A 106 8.55 -3.68 -9.20
N GLY A 107 8.30 -4.89 -8.70
CA GLY A 107 9.12 -5.51 -7.66
C GLY A 107 8.41 -5.62 -6.32
N LYS A 108 9.17 -6.15 -5.36
CA LYS A 108 8.74 -6.37 -3.98
C LYS A 108 9.72 -5.69 -3.06
N ARG A 109 9.21 -4.95 -2.08
CA ARG A 109 10.03 -4.36 -1.00
C ARG A 109 9.66 -5.01 0.31
N GLN A 110 10.65 -5.18 1.18
CA GLN A 110 10.44 -5.61 2.55
C GLN A 110 10.27 -4.38 3.43
N LEU A 111 9.16 -4.33 4.15
CA LEU A 111 8.90 -3.33 5.19
C LEU A 111 8.93 -4.01 6.55
N GLN A 112 9.44 -3.33 7.55
CA GLN A 112 9.43 -3.76 8.94
C GLN A 112 8.58 -2.78 9.76
N LEU A 113 7.57 -3.30 10.46
CA LEU A 113 6.79 -2.54 11.42
C LEU A 113 7.59 -2.43 12.72
N ASP A 114 7.82 -1.21 13.18
CA ASP A 114 8.20 -0.94 14.55
C ASP A 114 6.93 -1.01 15.41
N THR A 115 6.87 -1.98 16.33
CA THR A 115 5.70 -2.20 17.16
C THR A 115 5.58 -1.21 18.33
N TYR A 116 6.59 -0.36 18.55
CA TYR A 116 6.56 0.67 19.58
C TYR A 116 5.82 1.91 19.12
N ASP A 117 6.12 2.41 17.92
CA ASP A 117 5.56 3.65 17.37
C ASP A 117 4.69 3.44 16.12
N LEU A 118 4.49 2.19 15.70
CA LEU A 118 3.72 1.78 14.52
C LEU A 118 4.30 2.33 13.18
N SER A 119 5.56 2.76 13.18
CA SER A 119 6.23 3.21 11.97
C SER A 119 6.65 2.05 11.08
N TRP A 120 6.66 2.29 9.76
CA TRP A 120 7.16 1.33 8.79
C TRP A 120 8.55 1.73 8.31
N GLN A 121 9.51 0.83 8.47
CA GLN A 121 10.88 0.99 8.00
C GLN A 121 11.10 0.16 6.73
N ASP A 122 11.51 0.82 5.65
CA ASP A 122 11.83 0.18 4.38
C ASP A 122 13.21 -0.50 4.44
N GLN A 123 13.21 -1.82 4.31
CA GLN A 123 14.40 -2.68 4.34
C GLN A 123 14.97 -2.94 2.93
N GLY A 124 14.35 -2.39 1.88
CA GLY A 124 14.80 -2.48 0.50
C GLY A 124 14.13 -3.58 -0.33
N GLU A 125 14.71 -3.85 -1.50
CA GLU A 125 14.23 -4.88 -2.43
C GLU A 125 14.27 -6.28 -1.78
N TYR A 126 13.16 -7.02 -1.87
CA TYR A 126 13.06 -8.39 -1.37
C TYR A 126 13.56 -9.39 -2.41
N GLU A 127 14.55 -10.20 -2.02
CA GLU A 127 15.08 -11.30 -2.83
C GLU A 127 14.77 -12.66 -2.17
N PRO A 128 13.95 -13.54 -2.81
CA PRO A 128 13.45 -14.77 -2.19
C PRO A 128 14.52 -15.86 -1.95
N ASN A 129 15.74 -15.68 -2.47
CA ASN A 129 16.82 -16.66 -2.46
C ASN A 129 17.93 -16.35 -1.43
N ASN A 130 17.80 -15.30 -0.62
CA ASN A 130 18.68 -15.13 0.53
C ASN A 130 18.32 -16.20 1.57
N LYS A 131 19.20 -17.20 1.71
CA LYS A 131 18.96 -18.45 2.45
C LYS A 131 18.75 -18.28 3.96
N ASP A 132 18.98 -17.10 4.51
CA ASP A 132 19.05 -16.94 5.97
C ASP A 132 17.92 -16.12 6.58
N GLY A 133 16.96 -15.58 5.82
CA GLY A 133 15.92 -14.69 6.37
C GLY A 133 16.46 -13.40 7.04
N GLN A 134 17.78 -13.31 7.19
CA GLN A 134 18.57 -12.17 7.59
C GLN A 134 19.25 -11.62 6.34
N SER A 135 18.67 -10.59 5.75
CA SER A 135 19.42 -9.70 4.88
C SER A 135 20.34 -8.85 5.76
N SER A 136 21.41 -9.44 6.30
CA SER A 136 22.40 -8.71 7.10
C SER A 136 23.26 -7.74 6.26
N SER A 137 23.07 -7.73 4.94
CA SER A 137 23.69 -6.77 4.04
C SER A 137 22.62 -6.11 3.18
N MET A 138 22.34 -4.83 3.47
CA MET A 138 21.46 -3.99 2.66
C MET A 138 21.78 -4.15 1.17
N SER A 139 20.75 -4.24 0.33
CA SER A 139 20.91 -4.31 -1.12
C SER A 139 21.69 -3.09 -1.64
N THR A 140 22.29 -3.18 -2.83
CA THR A 140 23.03 -2.04 -3.41
C THR A 140 22.13 -0.81 -3.52
N GLY A 141 20.85 -0.98 -3.90
CA GLY A 141 19.88 0.10 -3.95
C GLY A 141 19.57 0.68 -2.57
N ALA A 142 19.41 -0.16 -1.55
CA ALA A 142 19.15 0.30 -0.18
C ALA A 142 20.34 1.08 0.40
N LYS A 143 21.58 0.61 0.18
CA LYS A 143 22.79 1.32 0.59
C LYS A 143 22.94 2.67 -0.12
N LEU A 144 22.68 2.70 -1.43
CA LEU A 144 22.68 3.95 -2.20
C LEU A 144 21.63 4.92 -1.67
N LEU A 145 20.42 4.44 -1.38
CA LEU A 145 19.35 5.29 -0.85
C LEU A 145 19.72 5.88 0.52
N THR A 146 20.22 5.08 1.46
CA THR A 146 20.70 5.58 2.76
C THR A 146 21.76 6.65 2.57
N HIS A 147 22.73 6.38 1.70
CA HIS A 147 23.81 7.30 1.41
C HIS A 147 23.35 8.66 0.85
N LEU A 148 22.39 8.65 -0.08
CA LEU A 148 21.84 9.89 -0.65
C LEU A 148 20.91 10.60 0.35
N LYS A 149 20.17 9.85 1.19
CA LYS A 149 19.32 10.40 2.26
C LYS A 149 20.11 11.17 3.32
N GLU A 150 21.31 10.70 3.66
CA GLU A 150 22.22 11.39 4.59
C GLU A 150 22.75 12.72 4.02
N ARG A 151 22.58 12.97 2.71
CA ARG A 151 23.13 14.13 1.98
C ARG A 151 22.07 14.75 1.04
N PRO A 152 20.94 15.24 1.59
CA PRO A 152 19.83 15.75 0.78
C PRO A 152 20.24 16.98 -0.04
N GLY A 153 19.84 17.01 -1.32
CA GLY A 153 20.18 18.04 -2.30
C GLY A 153 21.57 17.89 -2.95
N VAL A 154 22.41 16.97 -2.48
CA VAL A 154 23.71 16.72 -3.11
C VAL A 154 23.52 15.84 -4.34
N ILE A 155 23.99 16.32 -5.49
CA ILE A 155 23.97 15.61 -6.77
C ILE A 155 25.14 14.63 -6.87
N PHE A 156 24.84 13.42 -7.33
CA PHE A 156 25.85 12.38 -7.56
C PHE A 156 25.80 11.87 -8.99
N GLU A 157 26.98 11.72 -9.60
CA GLU A 157 27.13 10.98 -10.85
C GLU A 157 27.25 9.47 -10.58
N PRO A 158 26.68 8.59 -11.43
CA PRO A 158 26.88 7.14 -11.29
C PRO A 158 28.35 6.68 -11.25
N SER A 159 29.28 7.45 -11.80
CA SER A 159 30.72 7.14 -11.79
C SER A 159 31.38 7.37 -10.42
N GLU A 160 30.97 8.43 -9.71
CA GLU A 160 31.45 8.74 -8.35
C GLU A 160 31.01 7.64 -7.37
N LEU A 161 29.73 7.30 -7.42
CA LEU A 161 29.15 6.24 -6.59
C LEU A 161 29.69 4.85 -6.96
N ALA A 162 30.08 4.61 -8.21
CA ALA A 162 30.72 3.35 -8.60
C ALA A 162 32.08 3.16 -7.91
N TYR A 163 32.86 4.24 -7.80
CA TYR A 163 34.13 4.24 -7.08
C TYR A 163 33.91 4.02 -5.58
N GLU A 164 33.00 4.80 -4.97
CA GLU A 164 32.74 4.74 -3.52
C GLU A 164 32.17 3.39 -3.06
N PHE A 165 31.30 2.77 -3.86
CA PHE A 165 30.66 1.49 -3.50
C PHE A 165 31.40 0.26 -4.04
N GLY A 166 32.50 0.44 -4.78
CA GLY A 166 33.27 -0.66 -5.38
C GLY A 166 32.44 -1.54 -6.32
N LYS A 167 31.50 -0.95 -7.06
CA LYS A 167 30.60 -1.64 -8.00
C LYS A 167 30.81 -1.15 -9.43
N SER A 168 30.37 -1.92 -10.41
CA SER A 168 30.42 -1.47 -11.80
C SER A 168 29.49 -0.27 -12.02
N ARG A 169 29.93 0.67 -12.87
CA ARG A 169 29.14 1.86 -13.23
C ARG A 169 27.74 1.51 -13.74
N ASP A 170 27.61 0.43 -14.52
CA ASP A 170 26.31 0.01 -15.05
C ASP A 170 25.37 -0.54 -13.96
N ALA A 171 25.90 -1.25 -12.96
CA ALA A 171 25.12 -1.73 -11.82
C ALA A 171 24.57 -0.55 -10.99
N ILE A 172 25.41 0.43 -10.67
CA ILE A 172 25.01 1.65 -9.97
C ILE A 172 23.97 2.43 -10.78
N ARG A 173 24.22 2.65 -12.08
CA ARG A 173 23.27 3.33 -12.96
C ARG A 173 21.90 2.66 -12.99
N LYS A 174 21.85 1.33 -13.07
CA LYS A 174 20.58 0.57 -13.05
C LYS A 174 19.87 0.69 -11.69
N ALA A 175 20.60 0.61 -10.59
CA ALA A 175 20.05 0.77 -9.25
C ALA A 175 19.47 2.18 -9.05
N LEU A 176 20.21 3.24 -9.40
CA LEU A 176 19.75 4.63 -9.34
C LEU A 176 18.53 4.88 -10.22
N ALA A 177 18.51 4.33 -11.44
CA ALA A 177 17.36 4.45 -12.34
C ALA A 177 16.09 3.79 -11.77
N ARG A 178 16.23 2.66 -11.06
CA ARG A 178 15.10 2.02 -10.36
C ARG A 178 14.62 2.87 -9.20
N LEU A 179 15.53 3.37 -8.37
CA LEU A 179 15.20 4.23 -7.24
C LEU A 179 14.46 5.50 -7.70
N HIS A 180 14.97 6.16 -8.75
CA HIS A 180 14.29 7.29 -9.39
C HIS A 180 12.91 6.92 -9.92
N LYS A 181 12.79 5.80 -10.65
CA LYS A 181 11.50 5.34 -11.17
C LYS A 181 10.48 5.07 -10.05
N SER A 182 10.94 4.58 -8.90
CA SER A 182 10.12 4.38 -7.71
C SER A 182 9.84 5.66 -6.91
N GLY A 183 10.25 6.84 -7.39
CA GLY A 183 10.02 8.13 -6.74
C GLY A 183 10.86 8.37 -5.49
N LEU A 184 11.93 7.60 -5.28
CA LEU A 184 12.77 7.72 -4.08
C LEU A 184 13.95 8.67 -4.27
N LEU A 185 14.27 9.03 -5.51
CA LEU A 185 15.34 9.93 -5.91
C LEU A 185 14.84 10.80 -7.07
N GLU A 186 15.43 11.98 -7.20
CA GLU A 186 15.29 12.83 -8.38
C GLU A 186 16.42 12.58 -9.38
N CYS A 187 16.19 12.91 -10.65
CA CYS A 187 17.18 12.76 -11.72
C CYS A 187 17.20 13.99 -12.63
N GLU A 188 18.39 14.51 -12.88
CA GLU A 188 18.62 15.61 -13.82
C GLU A 188 19.57 15.21 -14.94
N SER A 189 19.40 15.83 -16.12
CA SER A 189 20.35 15.72 -17.22
C SER A 189 21.28 16.93 -17.24
N LYS A 190 22.57 16.72 -17.04
CA LYS A 190 23.61 17.75 -17.11
C LYS A 190 24.48 17.59 -18.35
N VAL A 191 25.19 18.65 -18.70
CA VAL A 191 26.03 18.71 -19.89
C VAL A 191 27.47 19.02 -19.47
N LYS A 192 28.43 18.20 -19.92
CA LYS A 192 29.87 18.47 -19.76
C LYS A 192 30.47 18.81 -21.14
N PRO A 193 31.19 19.93 -21.28
CA PRO A 193 31.92 20.23 -22.52
C PRO A 193 33.13 19.30 -22.64
N LEU A 194 33.38 18.74 -23.83
CA LEU A 194 34.61 18.04 -24.16
C LEU A 194 35.56 18.99 -24.88
N GLU A 195 36.87 18.74 -24.74
CA GLU A 195 37.97 19.51 -25.34
C GLU A 195 37.87 19.69 -26.85
N LYS A 196 37.10 18.84 -27.54
CA LYS A 196 36.87 18.90 -29.00
C LYS A 196 35.58 19.62 -29.41
N GLY A 197 34.98 20.43 -28.53
CA GLY A 197 33.77 21.23 -28.81
C GLY A 197 32.45 20.45 -28.80
N ASN A 198 32.50 19.13 -28.64
CA ASN A 198 31.31 18.30 -28.44
C ASN A 198 30.91 18.30 -26.96
N ALA A 199 29.62 18.35 -26.66
CA ALA A 199 29.12 18.30 -25.29
C ALA A 199 28.46 16.94 -25.02
N VAL A 200 28.78 16.31 -23.89
CA VAL A 200 28.18 15.03 -23.50
C VAL A 200 27.13 15.27 -22.43
N ARG A 201 25.91 14.78 -22.69
CA ARG A 201 24.84 14.73 -21.69
C ARG A 201 25.06 13.54 -20.76
N TYR A 202 24.89 13.76 -19.47
CA TYR A 202 24.98 12.73 -18.45
C TYR A 202 23.89 12.93 -17.39
N LYS A 203 23.53 11.85 -16.69
CA LYS A 203 22.51 11.88 -15.64
C LYS A 203 23.16 11.97 -14.27
N VAL A 204 22.57 12.79 -13.41
CA VAL A 204 22.89 12.88 -11.99
C VAL A 204 21.64 12.58 -11.16
N TYR A 205 21.85 12.05 -9.96
CA TYR A 205 20.77 11.67 -9.05
C TYR A 205 20.99 12.32 -7.68
N TYR A 206 19.90 12.65 -7.00
CA TYR A 206 19.95 13.22 -5.65
C TYR A 206 18.70 12.83 -4.85
N TYR A 207 18.82 12.88 -3.53
CA TYR A 207 17.66 12.82 -2.65
C TYR A 207 17.12 14.25 -2.49
N PRO A 208 15.82 14.51 -2.73
CA PRO A 208 15.27 15.87 -2.68
C PRO A 208 15.37 16.46 -1.27
N GLN A 209 15.61 17.77 -1.14
CA GLN A 209 15.42 18.45 0.13
C GLN A 209 13.92 18.57 0.42
N MET A 210 13.51 18.45 1.69
CA MET A 210 12.09 18.54 2.08
C MET A 210 11.41 19.84 1.63
N SER A 211 12.16 20.91 1.40
CA SER A 211 11.67 22.17 0.82
C SER A 211 11.33 22.07 -0.67
N ASP A 212 12.02 21.22 -1.41
CA ASP A 212 11.96 21.17 -2.88
C ASP A 212 10.83 20.26 -3.40
N VAL A 213 10.33 19.35 -2.56
CA VAL A 213 9.21 18.45 -2.91
C VAL A 213 7.93 19.25 -3.26
N ALA A 214 7.79 20.47 -2.73
CA ALA A 214 6.70 21.38 -3.07
C ALA A 214 6.86 22.05 -4.45
N GLU A 215 8.09 22.22 -4.95
CA GLU A 215 8.38 22.96 -6.18
C GLU A 215 8.59 22.06 -7.42
N THR A 216 9.11 20.84 -7.27
CA THR A 216 9.47 19.97 -8.42
C THR A 216 8.24 19.54 -9.25
N ILE A 217 7.06 19.42 -8.63
CA ILE A 217 5.81 19.05 -9.34
C ILE A 217 5.33 20.19 -10.26
N ALA A 218 5.60 21.45 -9.93
CA ALA A 218 5.19 22.58 -10.77
C ALA A 218 6.03 22.74 -12.05
N LYS A 219 7.24 22.16 -12.09
CA LYS A 219 8.16 22.28 -13.23
C LYS A 219 8.01 21.15 -14.25
N SER A 220 7.56 19.95 -13.85
CA SER A 220 7.39 18.82 -14.79
C SER A 220 6.16 18.94 -15.69
N GLU A 221 5.20 19.82 -15.38
CA GLU A 221 3.99 20.05 -16.19
C GLU A 221 4.15 21.11 -17.30
N LEU A 222 5.23 21.90 -17.29
CA LEU A 222 5.47 22.95 -18.30
C LEU A 222 6.34 22.51 -19.50
N GLU A 223 7.01 21.35 -19.45
CA GLU A 223 7.92 20.91 -20.52
C GLU A 223 7.27 20.00 -21.58
N THR A 224 5.95 19.81 -21.58
CA THR A 224 5.25 19.03 -22.63
C THR A 224 4.35 19.87 -23.54
N THR A 225 4.77 21.07 -23.95
CA THR A 225 4.21 21.72 -25.15
C THR A 225 5.25 22.61 -25.81
N ASP A 226 6.14 22.03 -26.61
CA ASP A 226 6.59 22.70 -27.83
C ASP A 226 7.15 21.68 -28.82
N THR A 227 6.28 21.23 -29.72
CA THR A 227 6.71 20.70 -31.01
C THR A 227 5.69 21.19 -32.03
N GLN A 228 6.07 22.23 -32.76
CA GLN A 228 5.27 22.80 -33.85
C GLN A 228 4.91 21.74 -34.90
N PRO A 229 3.71 21.83 -35.52
CA PRO A 229 3.26 20.88 -36.52
C PRO A 229 3.96 21.15 -37.85
N ASN A 230 4.70 20.15 -38.32
CA ASN A 230 5.24 20.14 -39.67
C ASN A 230 4.13 19.67 -40.62
N ASN A 231 3.61 20.61 -41.41
CA ASN A 231 2.69 20.35 -42.51
C ASN A 231 3.40 19.50 -43.59
N ASN A 232 2.90 18.30 -43.84
CA ASN A 232 2.98 17.71 -45.17
C ASN A 232 1.76 16.83 -45.43
N SER A 233 0.90 17.36 -46.29
CA SER A 233 -0.22 16.67 -46.90
C SER A 233 0.29 15.64 -47.90
N THR A 234 -0.14 14.39 -47.76
CA THR A 234 -0.36 13.52 -48.94
C THR A 234 -1.54 12.60 -48.70
N SER A 235 -2.55 12.83 -49.53
CA SER A 235 -3.76 12.05 -49.74
C SER A 235 -3.42 10.62 -50.17
N ASN A 236 -4.14 9.63 -49.63
CA ASN A 236 -4.81 8.65 -50.49
C ASN A 236 -5.86 7.83 -49.75
N SER A 237 -7.03 7.82 -50.40
CA SER A 237 -8.25 7.08 -50.11
C SER A 237 -8.09 5.57 -50.25
N LYS A 238 -8.79 4.80 -49.39
CA LYS A 238 -9.58 3.66 -49.86
C LYS A 238 -10.66 3.29 -48.84
N LEU A 239 -11.92 3.46 -49.27
CA LEU A 239 -13.11 2.85 -48.67
C LEU A 239 -13.01 1.32 -48.79
N GLU A 240 -13.52 0.61 -47.79
CA GLU A 240 -14.34 -0.57 -48.04
C GLU A 240 -15.34 -0.79 -46.89
N THR A 241 -16.59 -1.02 -47.29
CA THR A 241 -17.83 -1.11 -46.53
C THR A 241 -18.29 -2.56 -46.55
N VAL A 242 -18.65 -3.20 -45.42
CA VAL A 242 -19.66 -4.30 -45.33
C VAL A 242 -20.11 -4.38 -43.85
N GLN A 243 -21.28 -3.86 -43.48
CA GLN A 243 -22.60 -4.53 -43.32
C GLN A 243 -22.69 -5.62 -42.22
N SER A 244 -23.56 -5.33 -41.24
CA SER A 244 -24.22 -6.26 -40.33
C SER A 244 -25.22 -7.17 -41.06
N PRO A 245 -25.73 -8.22 -40.38
CA PRO A 245 -27.14 -8.12 -39.98
C PRO A 245 -27.50 -8.68 -38.59
N GLU A 246 -28.62 -8.15 -38.11
CA GLU A 246 -29.62 -8.60 -37.11
C GLU A 246 -30.01 -10.11 -37.29
N THR A 247 -30.72 -10.86 -36.42
CA THR A 247 -31.72 -10.60 -35.36
C THR A 247 -32.03 -11.89 -34.55
N ALA A 248 -32.64 -11.71 -33.37
CA ALA A 248 -33.68 -12.55 -32.71
C ALA A 248 -33.35 -13.95 -32.10
N ASN A 249 -33.59 -14.12 -30.79
CA ASN A 249 -34.85 -14.71 -30.30
C ASN A 249 -34.99 -14.71 -28.75
N ASN A 250 -36.20 -14.35 -28.31
CA ASN A 250 -36.75 -14.52 -26.96
C ASN A 250 -36.95 -15.99 -26.58
N LYS A 251 -36.92 -16.28 -25.26
CA LYS A 251 -37.92 -17.18 -24.64
C LYS A 251 -37.97 -17.00 -23.13
N ASP A 252 -39.18 -16.69 -22.68
CA ASP A 252 -39.68 -16.71 -21.30
C ASP A 252 -39.65 -18.11 -20.68
N TYR A 253 -39.50 -18.18 -19.35
CA TYR A 253 -40.20 -19.15 -18.50
C TYR A 253 -40.48 -18.56 -17.12
N ASN A 254 -41.77 -18.46 -16.79
CA ASN A 254 -42.32 -18.33 -15.44
C ASN A 254 -42.37 -19.72 -14.77
N HIS A 255 -42.24 -19.79 -13.43
CA HIS A 255 -43.34 -20.07 -12.48
C HIS A 255 -42.90 -20.84 -11.19
N ASN A 256 -43.41 -20.36 -10.05
CA ASN A 256 -43.63 -20.96 -8.71
C ASN A 256 -42.41 -21.45 -7.89
N GLY A 257 -42.34 -21.31 -6.55
CA GLY A 257 -43.32 -20.93 -5.53
C GLY A 257 -43.18 -21.87 -4.31
N GLN A 258 -43.30 -21.34 -3.09
CA GLN A 258 -43.45 -22.02 -1.76
C GLN A 258 -42.19 -22.70 -1.18
N GLU A 259 -41.90 -22.74 0.12
CA GLU A 259 -42.54 -22.36 1.39
C GLU A 259 -41.48 -22.37 2.52
N GLU A 260 -41.62 -21.51 3.55
CA GLU A 260 -40.96 -21.68 4.86
C GLU A 260 -41.61 -22.84 5.66
N PRO A 261 -40.98 -23.33 6.74
CA PRO A 261 -41.48 -22.90 8.05
C PRO A 261 -40.43 -22.67 9.14
N GLN A 262 -40.89 -21.89 10.13
CA GLN A 262 -40.28 -21.45 11.39
C GLN A 262 -40.23 -22.52 12.50
N ASN A 263 -39.68 -22.07 13.65
CA ASN A 263 -39.83 -22.53 15.05
C ASN A 263 -38.84 -23.60 15.56
N SER A 264 -38.34 -23.59 16.80
CA SER A 264 -38.67 -22.84 18.03
C SER A 264 -37.64 -23.10 19.14
N SER A 265 -37.25 -22.05 19.86
CA SER A 265 -37.31 -21.82 21.33
C SER A 265 -36.82 -22.86 22.38
N LEU A 266 -36.06 -22.29 23.35
CA LEU A 266 -36.13 -22.44 24.83
C LEU A 266 -35.53 -23.69 25.52
N ASN A 267 -34.54 -23.49 26.39
CA ASN A 267 -34.77 -23.48 27.84
C ASN A 267 -33.55 -23.06 28.67
N SER A 268 -33.86 -22.29 29.70
CA SER A 268 -33.03 -21.74 30.78
C SER A 268 -33.12 -22.61 32.04
N THR A 269 -32.04 -22.71 32.82
CA THR A 269 -32.11 -22.92 34.29
C THR A 269 -30.93 -22.24 34.98
N GLU A 270 -31.24 -21.42 35.99
CA GLU A 270 -30.37 -20.55 36.80
C GLU A 270 -29.52 -21.28 37.85
N LYS A 271 -28.32 -20.75 38.15
CA LYS A 271 -27.87 -20.21 39.47
C LYS A 271 -26.34 -20.17 39.58
N GLU A 272 -25.76 -18.97 39.73
CA GLU A 272 -25.15 -18.46 40.98
C GLU A 272 -24.56 -17.06 40.71
N ILE A 273 -25.07 -16.04 41.40
CA ILE A 273 -24.79 -14.63 41.13
C ILE A 273 -23.46 -14.22 41.77
N VAL A 274 -22.43 -14.11 40.95
CA VAL A 274 -21.26 -13.24 41.16
C VAL A 274 -21.28 -12.27 39.98
N SER A 275 -21.07 -10.98 40.21
CA SER A 275 -21.24 -9.89 39.22
C SER A 275 -20.59 -10.19 37.86
N GLU A 276 -21.39 -10.66 36.91
CA GLU A 276 -21.03 -11.16 35.57
C GLU A 276 -20.70 -10.06 34.54
N SER A 277 -20.69 -8.79 34.92
CA SER A 277 -20.64 -7.69 33.94
C SER A 277 -19.26 -7.33 33.41
N GLU A 278 -18.16 -7.90 33.93
CA GLU A 278 -16.80 -7.58 33.45
C GLU A 278 -16.01 -8.80 32.91
N THR A 279 -16.45 -10.03 33.19
CA THR A 279 -15.75 -11.25 32.75
C THR A 279 -16.21 -11.76 31.39
N SER A 280 -17.33 -11.30 30.85
CA SER A 280 -17.96 -11.87 29.65
C SER A 280 -17.28 -11.52 28.32
N VAL A 281 -16.20 -10.74 28.33
CA VAL A 281 -15.55 -10.27 27.08
C VAL A 281 -14.25 -11.01 26.80
N PHE A 282 -13.61 -11.58 27.83
CA PHE A 282 -12.32 -12.26 27.70
C PHE A 282 -12.50 -13.78 27.66
N GLU A 283 -11.90 -14.43 26.65
CA GLU A 283 -11.89 -15.87 26.50
C GLU A 283 -10.44 -16.38 26.40
N ILE A 284 -10.22 -17.67 26.68
CA ILE A 284 -8.92 -18.30 26.41
C ILE A 284 -8.67 -18.23 24.90
N GLY A 285 -7.51 -17.71 24.50
CA GLY A 285 -7.18 -17.43 23.12
C GLY A 285 -7.41 -15.98 22.69
N SER A 286 -8.10 -15.15 23.49
CA SER A 286 -8.25 -13.73 23.21
C SER A 286 -6.90 -13.02 23.16
N ARG A 287 -6.71 -12.17 22.15
CA ARG A 287 -5.57 -11.25 22.06
C ARG A 287 -5.82 -10.05 22.96
N VAL A 288 -4.83 -9.73 23.79
CA VAL A 288 -4.94 -8.68 24.79
C VAL A 288 -3.69 -7.81 24.84
N ALA A 289 -3.87 -6.60 25.33
CA ALA A 289 -2.81 -5.67 25.73
C ALA A 289 -3.09 -5.09 27.12
N ASN A 290 -2.11 -4.42 27.72
CA ASN A 290 -2.39 -3.64 28.93
C ASN A 290 -3.31 -2.45 28.60
N ASN A 291 -4.15 -2.03 29.54
CA ASN A 291 -5.14 -0.98 29.33
C ASN A 291 -4.70 0.42 29.81
N ASP A 292 -3.56 0.54 30.50
CA ASP A 292 -2.99 1.81 30.95
C ASP A 292 -1.98 2.35 29.91
N PRO A 293 -2.28 3.46 29.18
CA PRO A 293 -1.41 4.04 28.16
C PRO A 293 -0.03 4.46 28.63
N GLU A 294 0.11 4.81 29.90
CA GLU A 294 1.39 5.25 30.49
C GLU A 294 2.25 4.05 30.93
N ASN A 295 1.66 2.86 30.97
CA ASN A 295 2.39 1.65 31.29
C ASN A 295 3.22 1.23 30.08
N THR A 296 4.51 0.93 30.30
CA THR A 296 5.39 0.40 29.25
C THR A 296 4.81 -0.85 28.56
N SER A 297 3.89 -1.56 29.22
CA SER A 297 3.17 -2.73 28.72
C SER A 297 1.89 -2.47 27.93
N TYR A 298 1.47 -1.22 27.74
CA TYR A 298 0.28 -0.85 26.98
C TYR A 298 0.26 -1.36 25.53
N ASN A 299 1.43 -1.37 24.90
CA ASN A 299 1.60 -1.84 23.52
C ASN A 299 2.07 -3.29 23.46
N TRP A 300 2.11 -3.98 24.60
CA TRP A 300 2.47 -5.39 24.62
C TRP A 300 1.28 -6.20 24.17
N HIS A 301 1.54 -7.25 23.42
CA HIS A 301 0.52 -8.14 22.92
C HIS A 301 0.73 -9.51 23.54
N GLY A 302 -0.34 -10.10 24.04
CA GLY A 302 -0.33 -11.43 24.59
C GLY A 302 -1.61 -12.16 24.25
N THR A 303 -1.60 -13.45 24.57
CA THR A 303 -2.75 -14.33 24.40
C THR A 303 -3.14 -14.87 25.76
N ILE A 304 -4.42 -14.77 26.13
CA ILE A 304 -4.92 -15.40 27.35
C ILE A 304 -4.79 -16.92 27.19
N VAL A 305 -4.05 -17.57 28.10
CA VAL A 305 -3.86 -19.02 28.12
C VAL A 305 -4.64 -19.71 29.26
N GLY A 306 -5.13 -18.94 30.23
CA GLY A 306 -5.93 -19.45 31.33
C GLY A 306 -6.52 -18.35 32.19
N PHE A 307 -7.45 -18.73 33.07
CA PHE A 307 -8.02 -17.84 34.09
C PHE A 307 -7.74 -18.43 35.47
N ASN A 308 -7.35 -17.57 36.41
CA ASN A 308 -7.06 -18.00 37.78
C ASN A 308 -7.32 -16.85 38.75
N LYS A 309 -8.00 -17.13 39.87
CA LYS A 309 -8.23 -16.18 40.99
C LYS A 309 -8.73 -14.79 40.55
N GLY A 310 -9.66 -14.72 39.59
CA GLY A 310 -10.24 -13.46 39.12
C GLY A 310 -9.34 -12.63 38.19
N GLY A 311 -8.28 -13.22 37.65
CA GLY A 311 -7.42 -12.65 36.63
C GLY A 311 -7.15 -13.63 35.49
N ALA A 312 -6.36 -13.19 34.52
CA ALA A 312 -5.96 -13.96 33.35
C ALA A 312 -4.46 -14.27 33.39
N GLU A 313 -4.10 -15.49 33.00
CA GLU A 313 -2.73 -15.88 32.66
C GLU A 313 -2.51 -15.54 31.19
N VAL A 314 -1.56 -14.64 30.92
CA VAL A 314 -1.28 -14.11 29.58
C VAL A 314 0.11 -14.53 29.16
N SER A 315 0.19 -15.25 28.04
CA SER A 315 1.46 -15.55 27.36
C SER A 315 1.84 -14.37 26.47
N TRP A 316 2.95 -13.69 26.78
CA TRP A 316 3.40 -12.52 26.03
C TRP A 316 4.30 -12.90 24.85
N ASP A 317 4.14 -12.18 23.74
CA ASP A 317 4.98 -12.34 22.55
C ASP A 317 6.46 -11.96 22.85
N GLU A 318 7.42 -12.59 22.16
CA GLU A 318 8.87 -12.38 22.39
C GLU A 318 9.33 -10.95 22.10
N ARG A 319 10.23 -10.40 22.93
CA ARG A 319 10.91 -9.12 22.62
C ARG A 319 12.23 -8.89 23.37
N LYS A 320 12.89 -7.79 23.04
CA LYS A 320 14.14 -7.34 23.68
C LYS A 320 13.98 -7.26 25.20
N GLY A 321 14.64 -8.17 25.92
CA GLY A 321 14.63 -8.25 27.39
C GLY A 321 13.60 -9.22 28.00
N MET A 322 12.74 -9.87 27.20
CA MET A 322 11.84 -10.93 27.66
C MET A 322 11.81 -12.07 26.64
N GLN A 323 12.16 -13.28 27.09
CA GLN A 323 11.98 -14.49 26.27
C GLN A 323 10.49 -14.70 26.04
N GLY A 324 10.08 -14.88 24.78
CA GLY A 324 8.68 -15.12 24.41
C GLY A 324 8.14 -16.39 25.05
N GLY A 325 6.83 -16.42 25.25
CA GLY A 325 6.15 -17.56 25.89
C GLY A 325 6.17 -17.53 27.41
N GLN A 326 6.70 -16.46 28.01
CA GLN A 326 6.54 -16.24 29.45
C GLN A 326 5.08 -15.94 29.77
N VAL A 327 4.48 -16.78 30.60
CA VAL A 327 3.11 -16.62 31.10
C VAL A 327 3.14 -15.78 32.37
N LEU A 328 2.46 -14.63 32.35
CA LEU A 328 2.33 -13.73 33.48
C LEU A 328 0.86 -13.58 33.85
N TRP A 329 0.57 -13.52 35.15
CA TRP A 329 -0.77 -13.27 35.65
C TRP A 329 -1.08 -11.77 35.68
N HIS A 330 -2.27 -11.38 35.24
CA HIS A 330 -2.76 -10.00 35.20
C HIS A 330 -4.20 -9.91 35.70
N ARG A 331 -4.59 -8.77 36.28
CA ARG A 331 -6.00 -8.50 36.57
C ARG A 331 -6.74 -8.24 35.26
N LEU A 332 -7.99 -8.67 35.14
CA LEU A 332 -8.79 -8.38 33.93
C LEU A 332 -8.95 -6.87 33.69
N THR A 333 -9.02 -6.09 34.77
CA THR A 333 -9.07 -4.62 34.75
C THR A 333 -7.77 -3.97 34.31
N GLU A 334 -6.69 -4.73 34.09
CA GLU A 334 -5.42 -4.23 33.53
C GLU A 334 -5.30 -4.57 32.05
N LEU A 335 -6.27 -5.30 31.49
CA LEU A 335 -6.24 -5.81 30.13
C LEU A 335 -7.32 -5.14 29.28
N ARG A 336 -7.02 -4.99 27.99
CA ARG A 336 -7.97 -4.66 26.94
C ARG A 336 -7.86 -5.66 25.82
N LEU A 337 -8.98 -5.95 25.15
CA LEU A 337 -8.98 -6.75 23.94
C LEU A 337 -8.37 -5.97 22.78
N LEU A 338 -7.75 -6.70 21.88
CA LEU A 338 -7.13 -6.18 20.65
C LEU A 338 -7.90 -6.61 19.40
#